data_AF-A0A849QG02-F1
#
_entry.id   AF-A0A849QG02-F1
#
_cell.length_a   1.000
_cell.length_b   1.000
_cell.length_c   1.000
_cell.angle_alpha   90.00
_cell.angle_beta   90.00
_cell.angle_gamma   90.00
#
_symmetry.space_group_name_H-M   'P 1'
#
loop_
_entity.id
_entity.type
_entity.pdbx_description
1 polymer ?
#
loop_
_entity_poly.entity_id
_entity_poly.type
_entity_poly.pdbx_seq_one_letter_code
_entity_poly.pdbx_strand_id
1 'polypeptide(L)'
;MKYATPFPMLHAASLLSHRSRLSKFQRAIQRVVQPESHVVDIGTGTGILALLAARAGAKSVTAVDVNGRSLNYARKAAQINGLSQRVSFVESHYEEYVPEEQADIVICEMLSSMLLIEQQVPACAHATRRVLKPGGIILPASASVYAAPVECHSLWERFTLFDLEFHKVPQTLGKGDAKDLSDAALVAKFNFSSQDIPTEVNEMLEFSIVEDGHLHGLAGFFQAHLYEDIILGMDDGWRELFLPLDEPIEVSKGARVSVQLSFRPGEFDSLKLGRPNIG
;
A
#
# COMPACT_ATOMS: atom_id res chain seq x y z
N MET A 1 10.00 -17.02 -9.73
CA MET A 1 9.81 -15.73 -10.43
C MET A 1 9.79 -14.69 -9.32
N LYS A 2 10.73 -13.74 -9.30
CA LYS A 2 10.68 -12.64 -8.32
C LYS A 2 9.38 -11.89 -8.58
N TYR A 3 8.46 -11.97 -7.62
CA TYR A 3 7.15 -11.36 -7.74
C TYR A 3 7.36 -9.86 -7.85
N ALA A 4 6.91 -9.24 -8.92
CA ALA A 4 6.62 -7.83 -9.00
C ALA A 4 5.35 -7.81 -9.81
N THR A 5 4.20 -7.56 -9.17
CA THR A 5 2.88 -7.67 -9.81
C THR A 5 2.91 -6.89 -11.13
N PRO A 6 2.92 -7.55 -12.30
CA PRO A 6 3.04 -6.83 -13.55
C PRO A 6 1.68 -6.19 -13.83
N PHE A 7 1.47 -4.99 -13.33
CA PHE A 7 0.25 -4.25 -13.63
C PHE A 7 0.22 -3.91 -15.11
N PRO A 8 -0.89 -4.19 -15.80
CA PRO A 8 -1.06 -3.74 -17.17
C PRO A 8 -0.93 -2.21 -17.25
N MET A 9 -0.34 -1.69 -18.32
CA MET A 9 -0.24 -0.25 -18.55
C MET A 9 -1.61 0.45 -18.46
N LEU A 10 -2.69 -0.21 -18.88
CA LEU A 10 -4.07 0.30 -18.73
C LEU A 10 -4.46 0.55 -17.28
N HIS A 11 -4.05 -0.32 -16.35
CA HIS A 11 -4.27 -0.13 -14.93
C HIS A 11 -3.41 1.04 -14.41
N ALA A 12 -2.12 1.08 -14.74
CA ALA A 12 -1.26 2.20 -14.37
C ALA A 12 -1.83 3.55 -14.85
N ALA A 13 -2.37 3.60 -16.08
CA ALA A 13 -3.02 4.79 -16.62
C ALA A 13 -4.33 5.16 -15.88
N SER A 14 -5.12 4.18 -15.42
CA SER A 14 -6.35 4.47 -14.67
C SER A 14 -6.04 5.14 -13.32
N LEU A 15 -4.92 4.82 -12.69
CA LEU A 15 -4.47 5.44 -11.44
C LEU A 15 -4.26 6.95 -11.55
N LEU A 16 -4.03 7.48 -12.76
CA LEU A 16 -3.98 8.93 -12.99
C LEU A 16 -5.26 9.62 -12.53
N SER A 17 -6.42 8.96 -12.59
CA SER A 17 -7.71 9.54 -12.18
C SER A 17 -7.83 9.83 -10.69
N HIS A 18 -6.95 9.29 -9.84
CA HIS A 18 -7.02 9.44 -8.37
C HIS A 18 -6.41 10.79 -7.95
N ARG A 19 -7.15 11.89 -8.19
CA ARG A 19 -6.64 13.26 -8.02
C ARG A 19 -6.25 13.60 -6.59
N SER A 20 -6.98 13.10 -5.57
CA SER A 20 -6.65 13.36 -4.16
C SER A 20 -5.27 12.81 -3.82
N ARG A 21 -5.02 11.52 -4.09
CA ARG A 21 -3.70 10.87 -3.96
C ARG A 21 -2.59 11.65 -4.65
N LEU A 22 -2.77 11.97 -5.93
CA LEU A 22 -1.73 12.65 -6.71
C LEU A 22 -1.47 14.08 -6.21
N SER A 23 -2.49 14.80 -5.75
CA SER A 23 -2.33 16.14 -5.19
C SER A 23 -1.52 16.14 -3.89
N LYS A 24 -1.72 15.12 -3.04
CA LYS A 24 -0.98 14.93 -1.79
C LYS A 24 0.48 14.58 -2.06
N PHE A 25 0.74 13.66 -3.00
CA PHE A 25 2.10 13.38 -3.46
C PHE A 25 2.78 14.62 -4.05
N GLN A 26 2.09 15.37 -4.93
CA GLN A 26 2.63 16.61 -5.48
C GLN A 26 3.03 17.59 -4.38
N ARG A 27 2.18 17.79 -3.38
CA ARG A 27 2.47 18.68 -2.24
C ARG A 27 3.68 18.21 -1.44
N ALA A 28 3.79 16.90 -1.17
CA ALA A 28 4.94 16.34 -0.47
C ALA A 28 6.23 16.55 -1.28
N ILE A 29 6.21 16.19 -2.56
CA ILE A 29 7.33 16.36 -3.51
C ILE A 29 7.79 17.82 -3.56
N GLN A 30 6.86 18.79 -3.64
CA GLN A 30 7.18 20.22 -3.66
C GLN A 30 7.86 20.72 -2.38
N ARG A 31 7.65 20.06 -1.23
CA ARG A 31 8.30 20.42 0.04
C ARG A 31 9.70 19.82 0.18
N VAL A 32 9.90 18.62 -0.34
CA VAL A 32 11.15 17.88 -0.13
C VAL A 32 12.18 18.07 -1.24
N VAL A 33 11.74 18.28 -2.49
CA VAL A 33 12.65 18.43 -3.63
C VAL A 33 13.37 19.78 -3.57
N GLN A 34 14.69 19.73 -3.71
CA GLN A 34 15.60 20.88 -3.82
C GLN A 34 16.29 20.88 -5.20
N PRO A 35 16.86 22.01 -5.66
CA PRO A 35 17.49 22.10 -6.99
C PRO A 35 18.60 21.08 -7.25
N GLU A 36 19.33 20.65 -6.22
CA GLU A 36 20.40 19.65 -6.33
C GLU A 36 19.94 18.22 -6.03
N SER A 37 18.66 17.99 -5.72
CA SER A 37 18.17 16.66 -5.36
C SER A 37 18.29 15.67 -6.52
N HIS A 38 18.89 14.52 -6.24
CA HIS A 38 18.75 13.30 -7.01
C HIS A 38 17.57 12.48 -6.45
N VAL A 39 16.57 12.22 -7.30
CA VAL A 39 15.35 11.49 -6.93
C VAL A 39 15.31 10.13 -7.63
N VAL A 40 14.94 9.08 -6.90
CA VAL A 40 14.63 7.76 -7.50
C VAL A 40 13.16 7.42 -7.26
N ASP A 41 12.42 7.12 -8.33
CA ASP A 41 11.01 6.69 -8.29
C ASP A 41 10.95 5.18 -8.58
N ILE A 42 10.70 4.37 -7.55
CA ILE A 42 10.66 2.91 -7.61
C ILE A 42 9.21 2.45 -7.84
N GLY A 43 8.98 1.69 -8.92
CA GLY A 43 7.64 1.31 -9.35
C GLY A 43 6.95 2.46 -10.08
N THR A 44 7.67 3.14 -10.98
CA THR A 44 7.24 4.44 -11.52
C THR A 44 5.92 4.40 -12.31
N GLY A 45 5.53 3.25 -12.85
CA GLY A 45 4.32 3.06 -13.64
C GLY A 45 4.21 4.07 -14.78
N THR A 46 3.26 4.99 -14.68
CA THR A 46 3.04 6.04 -15.69
C THR A 46 4.12 7.12 -15.71
N GLY A 47 5.01 7.16 -14.72
CA GLY A 47 6.00 8.20 -14.54
C GLY A 47 5.48 9.44 -13.82
N ILE A 48 4.21 9.49 -13.40
CA ILE A 48 3.61 10.72 -12.86
C ILE A 48 4.39 11.28 -11.67
N LEU A 49 4.84 10.45 -10.73
CA LEU A 49 5.59 10.92 -9.56
C LEU A 49 7.00 11.37 -9.93
N ALA A 50 7.71 10.61 -10.77
CA ALA A 50 8.98 11.03 -11.35
C ALA A 50 8.89 12.38 -12.09
N LEU A 51 7.85 12.59 -12.90
CA LEU A 51 7.62 13.83 -13.63
C LEU A 51 7.27 15.00 -12.70
N LEU A 52 6.51 14.75 -11.62
CA LEU A 52 6.24 15.75 -10.59
C LEU A 52 7.53 16.17 -9.88
N ALA A 53 8.42 15.24 -9.55
CA ALA A 53 9.73 15.53 -8.96
C ALA A 53 10.62 16.35 -9.91
N ALA A 54 10.69 15.97 -11.18
CA ALA A 54 11.44 16.71 -12.20
C ALA A 54 10.90 18.14 -12.37
N ARG A 55 9.57 18.29 -12.37
CA ARG A 55 8.90 19.60 -12.46
C ARG A 55 9.08 20.45 -11.19
N ALA A 56 9.21 19.82 -10.02
CA ALA A 56 9.51 20.50 -8.76
C ALA A 56 10.95 21.04 -8.69
N GLY A 57 11.80 20.74 -9.67
CA GLY A 57 13.12 21.34 -9.81
C GLY A 57 14.27 20.39 -9.49
N ALA A 58 14.02 19.10 -9.25
CA ALA A 58 15.07 18.11 -9.04
C ALA A 58 16.13 18.18 -10.14
N LYS A 59 17.40 18.00 -9.74
CA LYS A 59 18.55 17.98 -10.65
C LYS A 59 18.44 16.83 -11.63
N SER A 60 18.14 15.66 -11.11
CA SER A 60 17.97 14.41 -11.85
C SER A 60 16.91 13.53 -11.17
N VAL A 61 16.19 12.78 -12.01
CA VAL A 61 15.21 11.79 -11.56
C VAL A 61 15.49 10.48 -12.28
N THR A 62 15.57 9.37 -11.56
CA THR A 62 15.61 8.03 -12.13
C THR A 62 14.30 7.31 -11.87
N ALA A 63 13.57 6.99 -12.94
CA ALA A 63 12.31 6.26 -12.90
C ALA A 63 12.56 4.77 -13.17
N VAL A 64 12.29 3.92 -12.18
CA VAL A 64 12.56 2.48 -12.22
C VAL A 64 11.24 1.71 -12.25
N ASP A 65 11.11 0.77 -13.18
CA ASP A 65 9.95 -0.13 -13.25
C ASP A 65 10.34 -1.46 -13.90
N VAL A 66 9.65 -2.53 -13.54
CA VAL A 66 9.84 -3.86 -14.15
C VAL A 66 9.19 -3.97 -15.53
N ASN A 67 8.23 -3.10 -15.83
CA ASN A 67 7.43 -3.17 -17.05
C ASN A 67 7.91 -2.13 -18.08
N GLY A 68 8.67 -2.59 -19.07
CA GLY A 68 9.12 -1.76 -20.19
C GLY A 68 8.00 -1.01 -20.95
N ARG A 69 6.75 -1.51 -20.95
CA ARG A 69 5.62 -0.79 -21.56
C ARG A 69 5.22 0.45 -20.75
N SER A 70 5.23 0.34 -19.42
CA SER A 70 5.00 1.47 -18.50
C SER A 70 6.10 2.52 -18.67
N LEU A 71 7.37 2.10 -18.73
CA LEU A 71 8.50 3.01 -18.99
C LEU A 71 8.42 3.71 -20.34
N ASN A 72 7.99 3.00 -21.40
CA ASN A 72 7.78 3.61 -22.71
C ASN A 72 6.67 4.67 -22.68
N TYR A 73 5.60 4.44 -21.91
CA TYR A 73 4.55 5.43 -21.70
C TYR A 73 5.09 6.65 -20.93
N ALA A 74 5.80 6.42 -19.82
CA ALA A 74 6.40 7.46 -18.99
C ALA A 74 7.41 8.32 -19.79
N ARG A 75 8.22 7.70 -20.65
CA ARG A 75 9.18 8.40 -21.53
C ARG A 75 8.47 9.33 -22.52
N LYS A 76 7.35 8.89 -23.11
CA LYS A 76 6.52 9.75 -23.97
C LYS A 76 5.92 10.92 -23.19
N ALA A 77 5.44 10.67 -21.96
CA ALA A 77 4.94 11.73 -21.09
C ALA A 77 6.04 12.75 -20.75
N ALA A 78 7.27 12.30 -20.46
CA ALA A 78 8.41 13.20 -20.26
C ALA A 78 8.70 14.06 -21.50
N GLN A 79 8.68 13.47 -22.70
CA GLN A 79 8.90 14.18 -23.96
C GLN A 79 7.84 15.25 -24.22
N ILE A 80 6.56 14.91 -24.05
CA ILE A 80 5.43 15.84 -24.24
C ILE A 80 5.57 17.06 -23.31
N ASN A 81 6.09 16.86 -22.10
CA ASN A 81 6.20 17.90 -21.09
C ASN A 81 7.59 18.59 -21.06
N GLY A 82 8.48 18.29 -22.01
CA GLY A 82 9.82 18.90 -22.07
C GLY A 82 10.75 18.50 -20.91
N LEU A 83 10.50 17.35 -20.27
CA LEU A 83 11.24 16.86 -19.09
C LEU A 83 12.26 15.76 -19.43
N SER A 84 12.43 15.40 -20.71
CA SER A 84 13.28 14.28 -21.13
C SER A 84 14.75 14.38 -20.69
N GLN A 85 15.29 15.60 -20.52
CA GLN A 85 16.67 15.80 -20.08
C GLN A 85 16.86 15.62 -18.57
N ARG A 86 15.76 15.57 -17.79
CA ARG A 86 15.80 15.45 -16.33
C ARG A 86 15.49 14.06 -15.82
N VAL A 87 14.83 13.21 -16.62
CA VAL A 87 14.35 11.90 -16.19
C VAL A 87 15.01 10.79 -16.99
N SER A 88 15.75 9.92 -16.30
CA SER A 88 16.24 8.65 -16.84
C SER A 88 15.24 7.54 -16.53
N PHE A 89 15.17 6.52 -17.40
CA PHE A 89 14.22 5.42 -17.29
C PHE A 89 14.98 4.10 -17.29
N VAL A 90 14.79 3.29 -16.25
CA VAL A 90 15.53 2.04 -16.05
C VAL A 90 14.53 0.88 -15.90
N GLU A 91 14.62 -0.09 -16.82
CA GLU A 91 13.86 -1.33 -16.73
C GLU A 91 14.59 -2.31 -15.81
N SER A 92 14.11 -2.43 -14.57
CA SER A 92 14.74 -3.27 -13.55
C SER A 92 13.77 -3.59 -12.43
N HIS A 93 13.99 -4.73 -11.79
CA HIS A 93 13.38 -5.04 -10.51
C HIS A 93 14.05 -4.20 -9.40
N TYR A 94 13.28 -3.71 -8.43
CA TYR A 94 13.83 -2.82 -7.40
C TYR A 94 15.03 -3.44 -6.67
N GLU A 95 14.97 -4.75 -6.35
CA GLU A 95 16.07 -5.49 -5.69
C GLU A 95 17.39 -5.49 -6.49
N GLU A 96 17.32 -5.36 -7.81
CA GLU A 96 18.48 -5.42 -8.70
C GLU A 96 19.01 -4.03 -9.05
N TYR A 97 18.21 -3.00 -8.81
CA TYR A 97 18.58 -1.62 -9.03
C TYR A 97 19.43 -1.09 -7.86
N VAL A 98 20.65 -0.66 -8.19
CA VAL A 98 21.53 0.10 -7.30
C VAL A 98 22.10 1.26 -8.12
N PRO A 99 21.84 2.52 -7.74
CA PRO A 99 22.36 3.67 -8.47
C PRO A 99 23.86 3.85 -8.24
N GLU A 100 24.56 4.48 -9.19
CA GLU A 100 25.97 4.88 -9.02
C GLU A 100 26.11 5.96 -7.93
N GLU A 101 25.19 6.93 -7.91
CA GLU A 101 25.05 7.91 -6.83
C GLU A 101 23.75 7.65 -6.07
N GLN A 102 23.84 7.47 -4.75
CA GLN A 102 22.66 7.31 -3.91
C GLN A 102 21.71 8.52 -4.02
N ALA A 103 20.41 8.28 -3.87
CA ALA A 103 19.38 9.29 -3.98
C ALA A 103 19.25 10.12 -2.69
N ASP A 104 18.96 11.41 -2.84
CA ASP A 104 18.54 12.25 -1.71
C ASP A 104 17.09 11.94 -1.31
N ILE A 105 16.27 11.54 -2.29
CA ILE A 105 14.86 11.23 -2.13
C ILE A 105 14.51 9.96 -2.90
N VAL A 106 13.83 9.03 -2.24
CA VAL A 106 13.17 7.89 -2.90
C VAL A 106 11.67 8.08 -2.82
N ILE A 107 11.00 7.93 -3.96
CA ILE A 107 9.55 7.83 -4.04
C ILE A 107 9.22 6.37 -4.35
N CYS A 108 8.31 5.78 -3.58
CA CYS A 108 7.86 4.41 -3.78
C CYS A 108 6.37 4.34 -3.47
N GLU A 109 5.52 4.27 -4.50
CA GLU A 109 4.07 4.14 -4.35
C GLU A 109 3.63 2.79 -4.89
N MET A 110 3.74 1.78 -4.04
CA MET A 110 3.24 0.42 -4.28
C MET A 110 2.30 0.05 -3.12
N LEU A 111 1.40 0.97 -2.78
CA LEU A 111 0.50 0.82 -1.64
C LEU A 111 -0.71 -0.01 -2.02
N SER A 112 -1.00 -1.04 -1.22
CA SER A 112 -2.21 -1.86 -1.34
C SER A 112 -2.89 -2.00 0.02
N SER A 113 -4.13 -2.49 0.03
CA SER A 113 -4.87 -2.75 1.28
C SER A 113 -4.02 -3.61 2.22
N MET A 114 -3.90 -3.17 3.48
CA MET A 114 -3.04 -3.78 4.50
C MET A 114 -1.55 -3.91 4.15
N LEU A 115 -1.09 -3.29 3.05
CA LEU A 115 0.25 -3.50 2.47
C LEU A 115 0.53 -4.98 2.14
N LEU A 116 -0.51 -5.75 1.86
CA LEU A 116 -0.42 -7.20 1.75
C LEU A 116 0.13 -7.65 0.40
N ILE A 117 -0.38 -7.06 -0.70
CA ILE A 117 -0.17 -7.59 -2.05
C ILE A 117 1.03 -6.93 -2.72
N GLU A 118 1.07 -5.61 -2.67
CA GLU A 118 2.12 -4.83 -3.33
C GLU A 118 3.36 -4.67 -2.45
N GLN A 119 4.52 -4.60 -3.10
CA GLN A 119 5.83 -4.75 -2.47
C GLN A 119 6.38 -3.45 -1.86
N GLN A 120 5.51 -2.61 -1.29
CA GLN A 120 5.91 -1.36 -0.62
C GLN A 120 7.02 -1.59 0.41
N VAL A 121 6.77 -2.51 1.36
CA VAL A 121 7.66 -2.77 2.50
C VAL A 121 9.03 -3.31 2.05
N PRO A 122 9.12 -4.40 1.27
CA PRO A 122 10.43 -4.91 0.85
C PRO A 122 11.17 -3.95 -0.10
N ALA A 123 10.47 -3.20 -0.95
CA ALA A 123 11.11 -2.20 -1.81
C ALA A 123 11.67 -1.02 -1.02
N CYS A 124 10.96 -0.53 -0.01
CA CYS A 124 11.48 0.49 0.90
C CYS A 124 12.66 -0.02 1.73
N ALA A 125 12.61 -1.27 2.19
CA ALA A 125 13.74 -1.89 2.91
C ALA A 125 14.99 -1.98 2.03
N HIS A 126 14.85 -2.35 0.76
CA HIS A 126 15.94 -2.32 -0.22
C HIS A 126 16.44 -0.89 -0.46
N ALA A 127 15.52 0.05 -0.69
CA ALA A 127 15.84 1.43 -0.96
C ALA A 127 16.66 2.07 0.16
N THR A 128 16.23 1.90 1.42
CA THR A 128 16.93 2.40 2.61
C THR A 128 18.35 1.82 2.74
N ARG A 129 18.56 0.57 2.33
CA ARG A 129 19.86 -0.11 2.46
C ARG A 129 20.82 0.22 1.31
N ARG A 130 20.32 0.42 0.09
CA ARG A 130 21.14 0.39 -1.13
C ARG A 130 20.98 1.61 -2.02
N VAL A 131 19.84 2.30 -1.98
CA VAL A 131 19.50 3.36 -2.95
C VAL A 131 19.56 4.74 -2.29
N LEU A 132 19.13 4.88 -1.05
CA LEU A 132 18.99 6.15 -0.34
C LEU A 132 20.32 6.54 0.34
N LYS A 133 20.66 7.83 0.29
CA LYS A 133 21.74 8.43 1.09
C LYS A 133 21.41 8.35 2.59
N PRO A 134 22.40 8.29 3.48
CA PRO A 134 22.17 8.50 4.92
C PRO A 134 21.47 9.83 5.17
N GLY A 135 20.33 9.80 5.88
CA GLY A 135 19.51 10.99 6.14
C GLY A 135 18.62 11.44 4.97
N GLY A 136 18.58 10.67 3.87
CA GLY A 136 17.64 10.92 2.76
C GLY A 136 16.17 10.69 3.16
N ILE A 137 15.26 11.08 2.26
CA ILE A 137 13.82 11.03 2.49
C ILE A 137 13.19 9.91 1.65
N ILE A 138 12.25 9.16 2.24
CA ILE A 138 11.37 8.26 1.50
C ILE A 138 9.93 8.80 1.53
N LEU A 139 9.26 8.77 0.38
CA LEU A 139 7.84 9.07 0.24
C LEU A 139 7.07 7.83 -0.23
N PRO A 140 6.10 7.30 0.54
CA PRO A 140 5.72 7.73 1.89
C PRO A 140 6.81 7.48 2.94
N ALA A 141 6.81 8.26 4.03
CA ALA A 141 7.73 8.09 5.14
C ALA A 141 7.35 6.90 6.03
N SER A 142 6.04 6.66 6.21
CA SER A 142 5.55 5.53 7.02
C SER A 142 4.14 5.10 6.64
N ALA A 143 3.73 3.94 7.13
CA ALA A 143 2.35 3.48 7.06
C ALA A 143 1.94 2.72 8.32
N SER A 144 0.67 2.82 8.69
CA SER A 144 0.03 2.05 9.75
C SER A 144 -1.09 1.21 9.16
N VAL A 145 -1.14 -0.07 9.53
CA VAL A 145 -2.19 -1.01 9.14
C VAL A 145 -3.14 -1.17 10.32
N TYR A 146 -4.43 -1.21 10.03
CA TYR A 146 -5.50 -1.35 11.01
C TYR A 146 -6.46 -2.45 10.58
N ALA A 147 -7.19 -2.99 11.56
CA ALA A 147 -8.29 -3.91 11.30
C ALA A 147 -9.44 -3.67 12.29
N ALA A 148 -10.68 -3.80 11.83
CA ALA A 148 -11.89 -3.74 12.66
C ALA A 148 -12.74 -5.00 12.45
N PRO A 149 -13.42 -5.53 13.49
CA PRO A 149 -14.40 -6.58 13.33
C PRO A 149 -15.63 -6.01 12.65
N VAL A 150 -16.14 -6.70 11.63
CA VAL A 150 -17.26 -6.20 10.83
C VAL A 150 -18.35 -7.24 10.61
N GLU A 151 -19.57 -6.72 10.51
CA GLU A 151 -20.72 -7.41 9.95
C GLU A 151 -20.82 -7.09 8.46
N CYS A 152 -20.64 -8.09 7.60
CA CYS A 152 -20.71 -7.95 6.14
C CYS A 152 -21.27 -9.23 5.51
N HIS A 153 -22.57 -9.44 5.67
CA HIS A 153 -23.25 -10.66 5.23
C HIS A 153 -23.08 -10.92 3.72
N SER A 154 -23.20 -9.88 2.89
CA SER A 154 -23.17 -10.00 1.43
C SER A 154 -21.83 -10.54 0.90
N LEU A 155 -20.71 -10.10 1.44
CA LEU A 155 -19.39 -10.63 1.04
C LEU A 155 -19.11 -12.00 1.66
N TRP A 156 -19.62 -12.26 2.86
CA TRP A 156 -19.47 -13.55 3.52
C TRP A 156 -20.25 -14.66 2.80
N GLU A 157 -21.51 -14.39 2.44
CA GLU A 157 -22.43 -15.34 1.78
C GLU A 157 -22.04 -15.63 0.32
N ARG A 158 -21.25 -14.76 -0.32
CA ARG A 158 -20.85 -14.90 -1.74
C ARG A 158 -20.19 -16.24 -2.09
N PHE A 159 -19.63 -16.94 -1.11
CA PHE A 159 -18.98 -18.23 -1.28
C PHE A 159 -19.93 -19.43 -1.22
N THR A 160 -21.24 -19.20 -1.04
CA THR A 160 -22.26 -20.24 -1.06
C THR A 160 -23.22 -19.98 -2.22
N LEU A 161 -23.22 -20.85 -3.22
CA LEU A 161 -24.00 -20.70 -4.45
C LEU A 161 -24.60 -22.04 -4.87
N PHE A 162 -25.93 -22.10 -5.01
CA PHE A 162 -26.64 -23.31 -5.48
C PHE A 162 -26.26 -24.59 -4.69
N ASP A 163 -26.24 -24.50 -3.35
CA ASP A 163 -25.81 -25.56 -2.44
C ASP A 163 -24.35 -26.01 -2.59
N LEU A 164 -23.52 -25.22 -3.28
CA LEU A 164 -22.07 -25.40 -3.36
C LEU A 164 -21.36 -24.41 -2.45
N GLU A 165 -20.40 -24.91 -1.67
CA GLU A 165 -19.53 -24.09 -0.82
C GLU A 165 -18.14 -23.95 -1.44
N PHE A 166 -17.65 -22.71 -1.48
CA PHE A 166 -16.32 -22.35 -1.93
C PHE A 166 -15.46 -21.91 -0.75
N HIS A 167 -14.15 -22.08 -0.86
CA HIS A 167 -13.22 -21.56 0.13
C HIS A 167 -13.29 -20.03 0.16
N LYS A 168 -13.51 -19.48 1.36
CA LYS A 168 -13.60 -18.04 1.58
C LYS A 168 -12.21 -17.42 1.48
N VAL A 169 -12.07 -16.39 0.65
CA VAL A 169 -10.81 -15.66 0.46
C VAL A 169 -11.01 -14.17 0.71
N PRO A 170 -9.94 -13.41 1.00
CA PRO A 170 -10.03 -11.97 1.13
C PRO A 170 -10.66 -11.29 -0.09
N GLN A 171 -11.52 -10.32 0.15
CA GLN A 171 -12.24 -9.59 -0.89
C GLN A 171 -12.11 -8.09 -0.70
N THR A 172 -12.16 -7.34 -1.79
CA THR A 172 -12.22 -5.89 -1.69
C THR A 172 -13.59 -5.44 -1.19
N LEU A 173 -13.60 -4.65 -0.13
CA LEU A 173 -14.80 -4.10 0.49
C LEU A 173 -15.17 -2.76 -0.17
N GLY A 174 -16.44 -2.58 -0.54
CA GLY A 174 -16.97 -1.30 -0.99
C GLY A 174 -17.30 -0.37 0.17
N LYS A 175 -17.36 0.94 -0.13
CA LYS A 175 -17.65 1.95 0.89
C LYS A 175 -19.09 1.78 1.40
N GLY A 176 -19.23 1.47 2.68
CA GLY A 176 -20.53 1.25 3.33
C GLY A 176 -21.08 -0.18 3.18
N ASP A 177 -20.31 -1.13 2.65
CA ASP A 177 -20.74 -2.53 2.49
C ASP A 177 -20.74 -3.32 3.81
N ALA A 178 -20.08 -2.79 4.85
CA ALA A 178 -19.97 -3.42 6.15
C ALA A 178 -20.31 -2.47 7.29
N LYS A 179 -20.77 -3.05 8.41
CA LYS A 179 -21.00 -2.38 9.68
C LYS A 179 -19.86 -2.73 10.64
N ASP A 180 -19.18 -1.73 11.17
CA ASP A 180 -18.16 -1.92 12.21
C ASP A 180 -18.80 -2.35 13.52
N LEU A 181 -18.26 -3.40 14.14
CA LEU A 181 -18.70 -3.94 15.43
C LEU A 181 -17.86 -3.42 16.60
N SER A 182 -16.74 -2.76 16.32
CA SER A 182 -15.81 -2.14 17.28
C SER A 182 -14.98 -1.07 16.57
N ASP A 183 -14.32 -0.20 17.34
CA ASP A 183 -13.21 0.61 16.84
C ASP A 183 -12.10 -0.27 16.26
N ALA A 184 -11.39 0.25 15.26
CA ALA A 184 -10.27 -0.42 14.64
C ALA A 184 -9.06 -0.53 15.57
N ALA A 185 -8.41 -1.68 15.57
CA ALA A 185 -7.14 -1.91 16.27
C ALA A 185 -5.97 -1.63 15.32
N LEU A 186 -4.87 -1.11 15.88
CA LEU A 186 -3.59 -1.03 15.18
C LEU A 186 -3.02 -2.43 15.02
N VAL A 187 -2.74 -2.82 13.79
CA VAL A 187 -2.11 -4.09 13.44
C VAL A 187 -0.59 -3.92 13.35
N ALA A 188 -0.10 -2.97 12.55
CA ALA A 188 1.34 -2.81 12.35
C ALA A 188 1.71 -1.38 11.99
N LYS A 189 2.95 -1.00 12.28
CA LYS A 189 3.56 0.28 11.86
C LYS A 189 4.85 0.01 11.09
N PHE A 190 4.98 0.65 9.94
CA PHE A 190 6.16 0.57 9.09
C PHE A 190 6.77 1.96 8.95
N ASN A 191 8.00 2.15 9.41
CA ASN A 191 8.81 3.32 9.07
C ASN A 191 9.69 2.96 7.87
N PHE A 192 9.40 3.54 6.70
CA PHE A 192 10.05 3.15 5.46
C PHE A 192 11.52 3.55 5.37
N SER A 193 11.95 4.53 6.17
CA SER A 193 13.35 4.96 6.28
C SER A 193 14.18 4.15 7.31
N SER A 194 13.56 3.20 8.03
CA SER A 194 14.26 2.38 9.03
C SER A 194 15.06 1.25 8.36
N GLN A 195 16.19 0.86 8.96
CA GLN A 195 16.92 -0.34 8.52
C GLN A 195 16.25 -1.65 8.99
N ASP A 196 15.46 -1.55 10.05
CA ASP A 196 14.79 -2.65 10.77
C ASP A 196 13.27 -2.61 10.53
N ILE A 197 12.85 -2.50 9.28
CA ILE A 197 11.43 -2.56 8.91
C ILE A 197 10.93 -3.99 9.16
N PRO A 198 9.80 -4.18 9.88
CA PRO A 198 9.22 -5.51 10.07
C PRO A 198 8.88 -6.17 8.73
N THR A 199 9.33 -7.41 8.54
CA THR A 199 9.05 -8.21 7.33
C THR A 199 7.95 -9.24 7.53
N GLU A 200 7.49 -9.40 8.78
CA GLU A 200 6.40 -10.29 9.17
C GLU A 200 5.58 -9.59 10.23
N VAL A 201 4.27 -9.77 10.16
CA VAL A 201 3.29 -9.29 11.14
C VAL A 201 2.66 -10.53 11.75
N ASN A 202 2.56 -10.55 13.08
CA ASN A 202 1.91 -11.63 13.82
C ASN A 202 1.36 -11.09 15.14
N GLU A 203 0.11 -10.65 15.12
CA GLU A 203 -0.48 -9.85 16.20
C GLU A 203 -1.79 -10.46 16.71
N MET A 204 -1.94 -10.49 18.03
CA MET A 204 -3.22 -10.80 18.67
C MET A 204 -4.02 -9.50 18.79
N LEU A 205 -5.11 -9.39 18.04
CA LEU A 205 -5.99 -8.25 18.09
C LEU A 205 -7.08 -8.48 19.12
N GLU A 206 -7.37 -7.47 19.93
CA GLU A 206 -8.44 -7.49 20.93
C GLU A 206 -9.43 -6.37 20.64
N PHE A 207 -10.71 -6.71 20.61
CA PHE A 207 -11.81 -5.81 20.30
C PHE A 207 -12.84 -5.82 21.42
N SER A 208 -13.42 -4.65 21.71
CA SER A 208 -14.56 -4.51 22.62
C SER A 208 -15.79 -4.18 21.78
N ILE A 209 -16.74 -5.11 21.72
CA ILE A 209 -17.90 -4.98 20.84
C ILE A 209 -18.81 -3.85 21.32
N VAL A 210 -19.14 -2.91 20.44
CA VAL A 210 -19.90 -1.69 20.79
C VAL A 210 -21.41 -1.83 20.54
N GLU A 211 -21.81 -2.81 19.73
CA GLU A 211 -23.19 -3.09 19.35
C GLU A 211 -23.38 -4.58 19.06
N ASP A 212 -24.57 -5.11 19.33
CA ASP A 212 -24.93 -6.49 18.96
C ASP A 212 -24.87 -6.68 17.44
N GLY A 213 -24.49 -7.89 17.01
CA GLY A 213 -24.41 -8.22 15.59
C GLY A 213 -23.80 -9.58 15.29
N HIS A 214 -23.49 -9.80 14.03
CA HIS A 214 -22.84 -11.01 13.52
C HIS A 214 -21.45 -10.67 12.98
N LEU A 215 -20.42 -11.15 13.66
CA LEU A 215 -19.05 -11.06 13.20
C LEU A 215 -18.86 -11.97 11.98
N HIS A 216 -18.74 -11.36 10.81
CA HIS A 216 -18.53 -12.07 9.55
C HIS A 216 -17.04 -12.12 9.14
N GLY A 217 -16.23 -11.21 9.68
CA GLY A 217 -14.84 -11.02 9.26
C GLY A 217 -14.20 -9.79 9.88
N LEU A 218 -12.99 -9.49 9.41
CA LEU A 218 -12.33 -8.21 9.69
C LEU A 218 -12.29 -7.34 8.44
N ALA A 219 -12.47 -6.03 8.57
CA ALA A 219 -12.10 -5.06 7.55
C ALA A 219 -10.69 -4.55 7.84
N GLY A 220 -9.75 -4.78 6.92
CA GLY A 220 -8.36 -4.35 7.02
C GLY A 220 -8.02 -3.20 6.08
N PHE A 221 -7.31 -2.20 6.58
CA PHE A 221 -6.99 -0.99 5.84
C PHE A 221 -5.66 -0.38 6.29
N PHE A 222 -5.23 0.70 5.64
CA PHE A 222 -4.01 1.39 6.02
C PHE A 222 -4.19 2.91 6.01
N GLN A 223 -3.27 3.58 6.69
CA GLN A 223 -3.02 5.00 6.56
C GLN A 223 -1.53 5.21 6.33
N ALA A 224 -1.17 5.91 5.24
CA ALA A 224 0.23 6.21 4.93
C ALA A 224 0.53 7.68 5.20
N HIS A 225 1.64 7.94 5.86
CA HIS A 225 2.15 9.26 6.12
C HIS A 225 3.20 9.59 5.05
N LEU A 226 2.92 10.59 4.22
CA LEU A 226 3.84 11.01 3.17
C LEU A 226 4.99 11.82 3.76
N TYR A 227 4.65 12.99 4.31
CA TYR A 227 5.61 13.95 4.85
C TYR A 227 4.87 14.93 5.77
N GLU A 228 5.41 15.20 6.97
CA GLU A 228 4.87 16.13 7.98
C GLU A 228 3.39 15.96 8.36
N ASP A 229 2.48 16.66 7.68
CA ASP A 229 1.03 16.65 7.94
C ASP A 229 0.24 16.02 6.78
N ILE A 230 0.94 15.50 5.78
CA ILE A 230 0.34 14.94 4.56
C ILE A 230 0.10 13.44 4.75
N ILE A 231 -1.18 13.08 4.83
CA ILE A 231 -1.63 11.71 5.08
C ILE A 231 -2.47 11.21 3.90
N LEU A 232 -2.16 10.00 3.45
CA LEU A 232 -2.98 9.19 2.55
C LEU A 232 -3.84 8.22 3.37
N GLY A 233 -5.13 8.16 3.03
CA GLY A 233 -6.08 7.20 3.58
C GLY A 233 -6.88 6.52 2.48
N MET A 234 -7.83 5.68 2.87
CA MET A 234 -8.59 4.85 1.93
C MET A 234 -9.36 5.68 0.89
N ASP A 235 -9.90 6.84 1.30
CA ASP A 235 -10.61 7.77 0.41
C ASP A 235 -9.72 8.38 -0.70
N ASP A 236 -8.40 8.21 -0.65
CA ASP A 236 -7.49 8.61 -1.73
C ASP A 236 -7.45 7.61 -2.91
N GLY A 237 -8.33 6.62 -2.89
CA GLY A 237 -8.59 5.71 -4.00
C GLY A 237 -8.15 4.27 -3.77
N TRP A 238 -8.02 3.88 -2.50
CA TRP A 238 -7.93 2.48 -2.11
C TRP A 238 -9.28 1.99 -1.58
N ARG A 239 -9.40 0.68 -1.45
CA ARG A 239 -10.55 0.03 -0.82
C ARG A 239 -10.06 -0.85 0.31
N GLU A 240 -10.89 -1.05 1.31
CA GLU A 240 -10.56 -1.92 2.43
C GLU A 240 -10.56 -3.38 1.98
N LEU A 241 -9.92 -4.24 2.75
CA LEU A 241 -9.85 -5.67 2.51
C LEU A 241 -10.71 -6.38 3.54
N PHE A 242 -11.80 -6.99 3.09
CA PHE A 242 -12.61 -7.88 3.91
C PHE A 242 -11.91 -9.24 4.04
N LEU A 243 -11.66 -9.64 5.28
CA LEU A 243 -11.07 -10.92 5.69
C LEU A 243 -12.19 -11.79 6.29
N PRO A 244 -12.80 -12.68 5.51
CA PRO A 244 -13.93 -13.48 5.99
C PRO A 244 -13.52 -14.48 7.07
N LEU A 245 -14.41 -14.73 8.02
CA LEU A 245 -14.36 -15.92 8.89
C LEU A 245 -15.00 -17.11 8.17
N ASP A 246 -14.55 -18.32 8.53
CA ASP A 246 -15.16 -19.57 8.04
C ASP A 246 -16.65 -19.65 8.40
N GLU A 247 -16.98 -19.33 9.65
CA GLU A 247 -18.33 -19.29 10.21
C GLU A 247 -18.59 -17.91 10.85
N PRO A 248 -19.81 -17.35 10.71
CA PRO A 248 -20.16 -16.11 11.36
C PRO A 248 -20.36 -16.36 12.85
N ILE A 249 -20.05 -15.37 13.68
CA ILE A 249 -20.17 -15.50 15.13
C ILE A 249 -21.07 -14.40 15.68
N GLU A 250 -22.13 -14.79 16.40
CA GLU A 250 -22.97 -13.84 17.10
C GLU A 250 -22.18 -13.18 18.24
N VAL A 251 -22.24 -11.85 18.31
CA VAL A 251 -21.56 -11.05 19.32
C VAL A 251 -22.55 -10.09 19.99
N SER A 252 -22.38 -9.90 21.29
CA SER A 252 -23.15 -8.93 22.07
C SER A 252 -22.30 -7.74 22.45
N LYS A 253 -22.93 -6.57 22.58
CA LYS A 253 -22.32 -5.36 23.12
C LYS A 253 -21.65 -5.66 24.47
N GLY A 254 -20.39 -5.26 24.59
CA GLY A 254 -19.54 -5.49 25.76
C GLY A 254 -18.75 -6.79 25.73
N ALA A 255 -19.03 -7.71 24.80
CA ALA A 255 -18.21 -8.90 24.60
C ALA A 255 -16.79 -8.52 24.16
N ARG A 256 -15.81 -9.34 24.56
CA ARG A 256 -14.43 -9.20 24.09
C ARG A 256 -14.14 -10.22 23.03
N VAL A 257 -13.66 -9.77 21.88
CA VAL A 257 -13.25 -10.65 20.78
C VAL A 257 -11.75 -10.55 20.61
N SER A 258 -11.06 -11.67 20.72
CA SER A 258 -9.62 -11.76 20.41
C SER A 258 -9.39 -12.60 19.16
N VAL A 259 -8.55 -12.15 18.24
CA VAL A 259 -8.24 -12.86 16.99
C VAL A 259 -6.78 -12.69 16.59
N GLN A 260 -6.14 -13.81 16.24
CA GLN A 260 -4.77 -13.81 15.72
C GLN A 260 -4.77 -13.38 14.25
N LEU A 261 -3.94 -12.42 13.88
CA LEU A 261 -3.71 -12.02 12.49
C LEU A 261 -2.22 -12.09 12.17
N SER A 262 -1.85 -12.75 11.08
CA SER A 262 -0.46 -12.79 10.62
C SER A 262 -0.36 -12.68 9.11
N PHE A 263 0.65 -11.98 8.60
CA PHE A 263 0.97 -11.90 7.17
C PHE A 263 2.39 -11.39 6.94
N ARG A 264 2.88 -11.52 5.71
CA ARG A 264 4.13 -10.91 5.25
C ARG A 264 3.81 -9.81 4.24
N PRO A 265 4.17 -8.54 4.52
CA PRO A 265 3.85 -7.44 3.63
C PRO A 265 4.50 -7.59 2.25
N GLY A 266 3.70 -7.46 1.18
CA GLY A 266 4.14 -7.64 -0.20
C GLY A 266 4.36 -9.09 -0.64
N GLU A 267 3.91 -10.07 0.16
CA GLU A 267 3.91 -11.49 -0.19
C GLU A 267 2.47 -11.99 -0.39
N PHE A 268 2.14 -12.29 -1.65
CA PHE A 268 0.85 -12.84 -2.03
C PHE A 268 0.54 -14.13 -1.25
N ASP A 269 -0.69 -14.25 -0.77
CA ASP A 269 -1.21 -15.44 -0.06
C ASP A 269 -0.53 -15.75 1.30
N SER A 270 0.13 -14.77 1.90
CA SER A 270 0.76 -14.92 3.22
C SER A 270 -0.20 -14.69 4.41
N LEU A 271 -1.40 -14.16 4.16
CA LEU A 271 -2.34 -13.75 5.20
C LEU A 271 -3.01 -14.97 5.85
N LYS A 272 -3.03 -14.96 7.19
CA LYS A 272 -3.73 -15.93 8.02
C LYS A 272 -4.53 -15.22 9.09
N LEU A 273 -5.78 -15.62 9.24
CA LEU A 273 -6.68 -15.18 10.29
C LEU A 273 -7.01 -16.38 11.17
N GLY A 274 -6.75 -16.27 12.47
CA GLY A 274 -7.09 -17.28 13.44
C GLY A 274 -8.59 -17.32 13.72
N ARG A 275 -9.06 -18.41 14.34
CA ARG A 275 -10.43 -18.46 14.85
C ARG A 275 -10.59 -17.45 16.00
N PRO A 276 -11.57 -16.53 15.95
CA PRO A 276 -11.83 -15.61 17.05
C PRO A 276 -12.24 -16.37 18.32
N ASN A 277 -11.79 -15.85 19.47
CA ASN A 277 -12.24 -16.26 20.78
C ASN A 277 -13.11 -15.15 21.38
N ILE A 278 -14.23 -15.52 21.99
CA ILE A 278 -15.19 -14.59 22.59
C ILE A 278 -15.19 -14.81 24.10
N GLY A 279 -14.91 -13.74 24.84
CA GLY A 279 -14.95 -13.69 26.30
C GLY A 279 -15.99 -12.71 26.83
#